data_AF-A0A8I2FT58-F1
#
_entry.id   AF-A0A8I2FT58-F1
#
_cell.length_a   1.000
_cell.length_b   1.000
_cell.length_c   1.000
_cell.angle_alpha   90.00
_cell.angle_beta   90.00
_cell.angle_gamma   90.00
#
_symmetry.space_group_name_H-M   'P 1'
#
loop_
_entity.id
_entity.type
_entity.pdbx_description
1 polymer ?
#
loop_
_entity_poly.entity_id
_entity_poly.type
_entity_poly.pdbx_seq_one_letter_code
_entity_poly.pdbx_strand_id
1 'polypeptide(L)'
;MRKVISFLLILLADIAALILAFHLAYFIRVEIIQDLFNVSNPWFFPLEHFYKMYYLLLVFILIFSYEKLYTRRYPFYEEFVFIARGLFISVILIALLVYLSRTYEFFTRTIPILMMLTGMVIVPLFRFIVKKLLKVLGLYIKNAAVVGLKEEVDSVIPTLKKLERTGFNITRVLYLHPDRDMDKETGSEIIPQPGKVETLI
;
A
#
# COMPACT_ATOMS: atom_id res chain seq x y z
N MET A 1 5.33 8.59 -17.54
CA MET A 1 5.77 9.52 -16.47
C MET A 1 4.90 9.43 -15.21
N ARG A 2 3.59 9.70 -15.26
CA ARG A 2 2.71 9.70 -14.06
C ARG A 2 2.79 8.44 -13.18
N LYS A 3 2.84 7.24 -13.79
CA LYS A 3 2.96 5.96 -13.06
C LYS A 3 4.26 5.85 -12.25
N VAL A 4 5.38 6.31 -12.83
CA VAL A 4 6.71 6.27 -12.18
C VAL A 4 6.75 7.25 -11.02
N ILE A 5 6.16 8.44 -11.18
CA ILE A 5 6.07 9.45 -10.10
C ILE A 5 5.25 8.91 -8.92
N SER A 6 4.08 8.31 -9.18
CA SER A 6 3.27 7.72 -8.11
C SER A 6 4.01 6.57 -7.41
N PHE A 7 4.74 5.75 -8.16
CA PHE A 7 5.57 4.68 -7.59
C PHE A 7 6.66 5.24 -6.68
N LEU A 8 7.43 6.23 -7.16
CA LEU A 8 8.51 6.86 -6.40
C LEU A 8 7.99 7.54 -5.13
N LEU A 9 6.85 8.23 -5.19
CA LEU A 9 6.26 8.88 -4.03
C LEU A 9 5.79 7.89 -2.97
N ILE A 10 5.18 6.77 -3.37
CA ILE A 10 4.79 5.72 -2.43
C ILE A 10 6.02 5.04 -1.83
N LEU A 11 7.06 4.77 -2.63
CA LEU A 11 8.31 4.20 -2.15
C LEU A 11 9.00 5.12 -1.12
N LEU A 12 9.09 6.42 -1.41
CA LEU A 12 9.65 7.40 -0.50
C LEU A 12 8.83 7.51 0.79
N ALA A 13 7.50 7.44 0.68
CA ALA A 13 6.61 7.43 1.83
C ALA A 13 6.84 6.21 2.73
N ASP A 14 7.03 5.03 2.15
CA ASP A 14 7.30 3.81 2.91
C ASP A 14 8.67 3.86 3.57
N ILE A 15 9.69 4.37 2.89
CA ILE A 15 11.03 4.57 3.48
C ILE A 15 10.92 5.52 4.68
N ALA A 16 10.27 6.68 4.51
CA ALA A 16 10.06 7.63 5.59
C ALA A 16 9.27 7.03 6.76
N ALA A 17 8.22 6.26 6.46
CA ALA A 17 7.39 5.58 7.45
C ALA A 17 8.18 4.52 8.23
N LEU A 18 9.02 3.73 7.56
CA LEU A 18 9.85 2.71 8.21
C LEU A 18 10.94 3.34 9.08
N ILE A 19 11.56 4.43 8.63
CA ILE A 19 12.52 5.19 9.44
C ILE A 19 11.83 5.76 10.68
N LEU A 20 10.64 6.34 10.53
CA LEU A 20 9.88 6.88 11.65
C LEU A 20 9.43 5.77 12.62
N ALA A 21 8.97 4.63 12.10
CA ALA A 21 8.61 3.46 12.90
C ALA A 21 9.82 2.93 13.68
N PHE A 22 11.00 2.91 13.07
CA PHE A 22 12.24 2.54 13.76
C PHE A 22 12.58 3.50 14.91
N HIS A 23 12.52 4.82 14.70
CA HIS A 23 12.77 5.80 15.75
C HIS A 23 11.75 5.68 16.89
N LEU A 24 10.48 5.47 16.56
CA LEU A 24 9.43 5.27 17.55
C LEU A 24 9.63 3.98 18.34
N ALA A 25 10.02 2.89 17.67
CA ALA A 25 10.36 1.63 18.32
C ALA A 25 11.53 1.78 19.30
N TYR A 26 12.57 2.53 18.92
CA TYR A 26 13.69 2.86 19.81
C TYR A 26 13.23 3.70 21.00
N PHE A 27 12.46 4.77 20.77
CA PHE A 27 11.94 5.63 21.81
C PHE A 27 11.09 4.85 22.83
N ILE A 28 10.18 3.99 22.37
CA ILE A 28 9.39 3.11 23.24
C ILE A 28 10.31 2.17 24.03
N ARG A 29 11.37 1.65 23.39
CA ARG A 29 12.29 0.71 24.04
C ARG A 29 13.11 1.35 25.16
N VAL A 30 13.55 2.59 24.95
CA VAL A 30 14.39 3.35 25.89
C VAL A 30 13.52 3.96 26.98
N GLU A 31 12.64 4.90 26.62
CA GLU A 31 11.90 5.70 27.60
C GLU A 31 10.80 4.90 28.30
N ILE A 32 10.01 4.12 27.55
CA ILE A 32 8.82 3.48 28.15
C ILE A 32 9.19 2.17 28.83
N ILE A 33 9.94 1.30 28.15
CA ILE A 33 10.20 -0.05 28.66
C ILE A 33 11.29 -0.05 29.75
N GLN A 34 12.31 0.81 29.68
CA GLN A 34 13.34 0.83 30.73
C GLN A 34 12.77 1.39 32.04
N ASP A 35 12.02 2.48 31.97
CA ASP A 35 11.42 3.12 33.14
C ASP A 35 10.35 2.24 33.78
N LEU A 36 9.49 1.60 32.97
CA LEU A 36 8.38 0.79 33.49
C LEU A 36 8.85 -0.50 34.20
N PHE A 37 9.91 -1.13 33.71
CA PHE A 37 10.39 -2.40 34.27
C PHE A 37 11.60 -2.25 35.18
N ASN A 38 12.11 -1.02 35.37
CA ASN A 38 13.28 -0.71 36.20
C ASN A 38 14.51 -1.59 35.89
N VAL A 39 14.60 -2.06 34.64
CA VAL A 39 15.68 -2.95 34.18
C VAL A 39 16.84 -2.05 33.77
N SER A 40 17.84 -1.91 34.64
CA SER A 40 19.15 -1.36 34.25
C SER A 40 19.71 -2.22 33.13
N ASN A 41 19.66 -1.73 31.89
CA ASN A 41 20.00 -2.53 30.72
C ASN A 41 21.52 -2.47 30.46
N PRO A 42 22.26 -3.59 30.55
CA PRO A 42 23.66 -3.63 30.13
C PRO A 42 23.85 -3.44 28.62
N TRP A 43 22.77 -3.47 27.83
CA TRP A 43 22.76 -3.35 26.37
C TRP A 43 22.09 -2.06 25.90
N PHE A 44 22.38 -0.93 26.56
CA PHE A 44 22.03 0.40 26.04
C PHE A 44 22.98 0.75 24.91
N PHE A 45 22.45 0.80 23.69
CA PHE A 45 23.20 1.24 22.52
C PHE A 45 22.70 2.63 22.08
N PRO A 46 23.60 3.60 21.84
CA PRO A 46 23.22 4.88 21.28
C PRO A 46 22.61 4.68 19.88
N LEU A 47 21.74 5.60 19.46
CA LEU A 47 21.11 5.59 18.12
C LEU A 47 22.13 5.41 16.98
N GLU A 48 23.34 5.94 17.16
CA GLU A 48 24.43 5.84 16.19
C GLU A 48 24.83 4.40 15.86
N HIS A 49 24.74 3.50 16.85
CA HIS A 49 25.03 2.08 16.65
C HIS A 49 24.06 1.45 15.63
N PHE A 50 22.81 1.93 15.62
CA PHE A 50 21.79 1.42 14.72
C PHE A 50 21.85 1.99 13.32
N TYR A 51 22.54 3.11 13.06
CA TYR A 51 22.73 3.62 11.68
C TYR A 51 23.42 2.59 10.79
N LYS A 52 24.36 1.82 11.35
CA LYS A 52 25.03 0.72 10.65
C LYS A 52 24.07 -0.39 10.23
N MET A 53 22.87 -0.45 10.82
CA MET A 53 21.85 -1.47 10.58
C MET A 53 20.72 -0.99 9.68
N TYR A 54 20.79 0.22 9.12
CA TYR A 54 19.77 0.74 8.20
C TYR A 54 19.62 -0.10 6.92
N TYR A 55 20.64 -0.89 6.57
CA TYR A 55 20.53 -1.86 5.47
C TYR A 55 19.42 -2.90 5.72
N LEU A 56 19.02 -3.16 6.98
CA LEU A 56 17.90 -4.04 7.30
C LEU A 56 16.55 -3.45 6.84
N LEU A 57 16.45 -2.13 6.65
CA LEU A 57 15.26 -1.50 6.05
C LEU A 57 15.06 -1.96 4.60
N LEU A 58 16.13 -2.34 3.88
CA LEU A 58 16.01 -2.90 2.53
C LEU A 58 15.20 -4.20 2.53
N VAL A 59 15.28 -5.00 3.60
CA VAL A 59 14.48 -6.22 3.73
C VAL A 59 12.99 -5.90 3.65
N PHE A 60 12.53 -4.88 4.40
CA PHE A 60 11.13 -4.45 4.36
C PHE A 60 10.72 -4.00 2.96
N ILE A 61 11.55 -3.22 2.28
CA ILE A 61 11.26 -2.72 0.92
C ILE A 61 11.16 -3.90 -0.07
N LEU A 62 12.07 -4.86 0.01
CA LEU A 62 12.07 -6.05 -0.84
C LEU A 62 10.84 -6.91 -0.61
N ILE A 63 10.46 -7.15 0.65
CA ILE A 63 9.25 -7.90 0.98
C ILE A 63 7.98 -7.16 0.54
N PHE A 64 7.92 -5.83 0.71
CA PHE A 64 6.78 -5.05 0.23
C PHE A 64 6.68 -5.08 -1.31
N SER A 65 7.81 -5.11 -2.00
CA SER A 65 7.86 -5.32 -3.44
C SER A 65 7.36 -6.72 -3.83
N TYR A 66 7.77 -7.75 -3.10
CA TYR A 66 7.30 -9.13 -3.29
C TYR A 66 5.78 -9.27 -3.08
N GLU A 67 5.22 -8.62 -2.05
CA GLU A 67 3.78 -8.53 -1.79
C GLU A 67 3.04 -7.61 -2.77
N LYS A 68 3.72 -7.10 -3.80
CA LYS A 68 3.17 -6.26 -4.89
C LYS A 68 2.50 -4.98 -4.40
N LEU A 69 2.87 -4.50 -3.22
CA LEU A 69 2.32 -3.29 -2.60
C LEU A 69 2.60 -2.00 -3.39
N TYR A 70 3.54 -2.03 -4.33
CA TYR A 70 3.87 -0.90 -5.21
C TYR A 70 3.31 -1.01 -6.63
N THR A 71 2.97 -2.22 -7.07
CA THR A 71 2.52 -2.49 -8.45
C THR A 71 1.01 -2.64 -8.55
N ARG A 72 0.37 -3.22 -7.53
CA ARG A 72 -1.09 -3.38 -7.47
C ARG A 72 -1.73 -2.30 -6.61
N ARG A 73 -2.93 -1.87 -7.02
CA ARG A 73 -3.76 -0.93 -6.25
C ARG A 73 -4.78 -1.74 -5.46
N TYR A 74 -4.54 -1.88 -4.17
CA TYR A 74 -5.45 -2.55 -3.25
C TYR A 74 -6.42 -1.56 -2.58
N PRO A 75 -7.66 -1.99 -2.25
CA PRO A 75 -8.51 -1.32 -1.27
C PRO A 75 -7.77 -1.15 0.08
N PHE A 76 -8.17 -0.16 0.87
CA PHE A 76 -7.48 0.15 2.15
C PHE A 76 -7.39 -1.05 3.10
N TYR A 77 -8.48 -1.81 3.24
CA TYR A 77 -8.52 -3.01 4.09
C TYR A 77 -7.53 -4.09 3.62
N GLU A 78 -7.54 -4.43 2.33
CA GLU A 78 -6.63 -5.44 1.79
C GLU A 78 -5.18 -4.98 1.87
N GLU A 79 -4.92 -3.71 1.58
CA GLU A 79 -3.59 -3.12 1.71
C GLU A 79 -3.05 -3.26 3.15
N PHE A 80 -3.88 -3.00 4.16
CA PHE A 80 -3.48 -3.17 5.55
C PHE A 80 -3.06 -4.62 5.85
N VAL A 81 -3.81 -5.61 5.36
CA VAL A 81 -3.48 -7.03 5.53
C VAL A 81 -2.14 -7.37 4.86
N PHE A 82 -1.89 -6.88 3.64
CA PHE A 82 -0.60 -7.10 2.96
C PHE A 82 0.56 -6.39 3.65
N ILE A 83 0.36 -5.18 4.19
CA ILE A 83 1.38 -4.48 4.98
C ILE A 83 1.71 -5.28 6.25
N ALA A 84 0.69 -5.70 7.00
CA ALA A 84 0.86 -6.49 8.23
C ALA A 84 1.63 -7.79 7.95
N ARG A 85 1.23 -8.52 6.91
CA ARG A 85 1.92 -9.74 6.46
C ARG A 85 3.36 -9.45 6.03
N GLY A 86 3.59 -8.38 5.28
CA GLY A 86 4.93 -7.97 4.85
C GLY A 86 5.84 -7.61 6.02
N LEU A 87 5.33 -6.89 7.02
CA LEU A 87 6.07 -6.56 8.24
C LEU A 87 6.44 -7.82 9.02
N PHE A 88 5.49 -8.76 9.16
CA PHE A 88 5.72 -10.03 9.85
C PHE A 88 6.82 -10.88 9.16
N ILE A 89 6.72 -11.06 7.84
CA ILE A 89 7.72 -11.78 7.05
C ILE A 89 9.09 -11.09 7.17
N SER A 90 9.12 -9.76 7.10
CA SER A 90 10.35 -8.98 7.21
C SER A 90 11.03 -9.16 8.56
N VAL A 91 10.27 -9.14 9.66
CA VAL A 91 10.83 -9.36 11.01
C VAL A 91 11.38 -10.76 11.16
N ILE A 92 10.70 -11.79 10.64
CA ILE A 92 11.22 -13.16 10.65
C ILE A 92 12.53 -13.24 9.86
N LEU A 93 12.57 -12.64 8.67
CA LEU A 93 13.77 -12.65 7.84
C LEU A 93 14.93 -11.88 8.49
N ILE A 94 14.66 -10.74 9.11
CA ILE A 94 15.66 -9.96 9.85
C ILE A 94 16.18 -10.75 11.04
N ALA A 95 15.29 -11.38 11.82
CA ALA A 95 15.70 -12.24 12.94
C ALA A 95 16.62 -13.38 12.46
N LEU A 96 16.28 -13.99 11.32
CA LEU A 96 17.10 -15.02 10.68
C LEU A 96 18.47 -14.46 10.26
N LEU A 97 18.52 -13.33 9.55
CA LEU A 97 19.78 -12.71 9.10
C LEU A 97 20.68 -12.29 10.26
N VAL A 98 20.10 -11.73 11.33
CA VAL A 98 20.84 -11.37 12.55
C VAL A 98 21.40 -12.62 13.24
N TYR A 99 20.63 -13.70 13.28
CA TYR A 99 21.09 -14.97 13.86
C TYR A 99 22.23 -15.60 13.04
N LEU A 100 22.09 -15.67 11.71
CA LEU A 100 23.13 -16.23 10.82
C LEU A 100 24.42 -15.40 10.85
N SER A 101 24.29 -14.07 10.88
CA SER A 101 25.46 -13.17 10.93
C SER A 101 26.19 -13.19 12.27
N ARG A 102 25.67 -13.91 13.27
CA ARG A 102 26.16 -13.91 14.66
C ARG A 102 26.22 -12.51 15.29
N THR A 103 25.46 -11.55 14.75
CA THR A 103 25.40 -10.16 15.25
C THR A 103 24.39 -10.03 16.40
N TYR A 104 23.88 -11.14 16.93
CA TYR A 104 22.85 -11.15 17.97
C TYR A 104 23.28 -10.50 19.29
N GLU A 105 24.58 -10.38 19.55
CA GLU A 105 25.12 -9.70 20.73
C GLU A 105 24.99 -8.18 20.65
N PHE A 106 25.06 -7.62 19.45
CA PHE A 106 24.90 -6.19 19.20
C PHE A 106 23.46 -5.81 18.85
N PHE A 107 22.57 -6.80 18.82
CA PHE A 107 21.22 -6.63 18.33
C PHE A 107 20.17 -6.85 19.43
N THR A 108 19.48 -5.77 19.81
CA THR A 108 18.35 -5.90 20.74
C THR A 108 17.19 -6.64 20.08
N ARG A 109 16.94 -7.86 20.54
CA ARG A 109 15.88 -8.77 20.05
C ARG A 109 14.47 -8.16 20.08
N THR A 110 14.26 -7.16 20.93
CA THR A 110 12.98 -6.45 21.09
C THR A 110 12.71 -5.43 19.98
N ILE A 111 13.75 -4.86 19.35
CA ILE A 111 13.59 -3.77 18.37
C ILE A 111 12.80 -4.20 17.12
N PRO A 112 13.06 -5.36 16.47
CA PRO A 112 12.24 -5.80 15.34
C PRO A 112 10.76 -5.94 15.69
N ILE A 113 10.45 -6.46 16.87
CA ILE A 113 9.07 -6.68 17.33
C ILE A 113 8.39 -5.32 17.51
N LEU A 114 9.04 -4.38 18.18
CA LEU A 114 8.53 -3.02 18.33
C LEU A 114 8.40 -2.31 16.98
N MET A 115 9.31 -2.56 16.05
CA MET A 115 9.26 -2.01 14.70
C MET A 115 8.09 -2.58 13.90
N MET A 116 7.74 -3.85 14.07
CA MET A 116 6.51 -4.42 13.49
C MET A 116 5.26 -3.75 14.05
N LEU A 117 5.18 -3.62 15.39
CA LEU A 117 4.01 -3.04 16.06
C LEU A 117 3.81 -1.57 15.68
N THR A 118 4.87 -0.77 15.72
CA THR A 118 4.83 0.63 15.29
C THR A 118 4.61 0.77 13.78
N GLY A 119 5.26 -0.08 12.98
CA GLY A 119 5.12 -0.11 11.52
C GLY A 119 3.70 -0.41 11.05
N MET A 120 2.96 -1.28 11.76
CA MET A 120 1.55 -1.58 11.46
C MET A 120 0.66 -0.34 11.53
N VAL A 121 1.03 0.69 12.29
CA VAL A 121 0.28 1.94 12.39
C VAL A 121 0.85 3.00 11.44
N ILE A 122 2.18 3.17 11.44
CA ILE A 122 2.85 4.27 10.74
C ILE A 122 2.84 4.05 9.21
N VAL A 123 3.07 2.83 8.73
CA VAL A 123 3.14 2.56 7.27
C VAL A 123 1.79 2.78 6.58
N PRO A 124 0.66 2.23 7.08
CA PRO A 124 -0.64 2.52 6.47
C PRO A 124 -1.04 3.99 6.55
N LEU A 125 -0.67 4.69 7.63
CA LEU A 125 -0.95 6.11 7.81
C LEU A 125 -0.24 6.97 6.76
N PHE A 126 1.06 6.75 6.55
CA PHE A 126 1.84 7.45 5.51
C PHE A 126 1.29 7.15 4.12
N ARG A 127 1.00 5.88 3.81
CA ARG A 127 0.39 5.50 2.54
C ARG A 127 -0.96 6.15 2.32
N PHE A 128 -1.78 6.27 3.35
CA PHE A 128 -3.06 6.97 3.29
C PHE A 128 -2.87 8.46 2.94
N ILE A 129 -1.96 9.15 3.62
CA ILE A 129 -1.65 10.57 3.38
C ILE A 129 -1.15 10.77 1.94
N VAL A 130 -0.18 9.97 1.50
CA VAL A 130 0.40 10.10 0.15
C VAL A 130 -0.63 9.75 -0.93
N LYS A 131 -1.46 8.73 -0.73
CA LYS A 131 -2.56 8.43 -1.67
C LYS A 131 -3.60 9.54 -1.71
N LYS A 132 -3.92 10.18 -0.58
CA LYS A 132 -4.82 11.34 -0.55
C LYS A 132 -4.21 12.51 -1.32
N LEU A 133 -2.92 12.80 -1.12
CA LEU A 133 -2.20 13.84 -1.86
C LEU A 133 -2.17 13.55 -3.37
N LEU A 134 -1.85 12.31 -3.76
CA LEU A 134 -1.83 11.88 -5.16
C LEU A 134 -3.22 11.92 -5.82
N LYS A 135 -4.31 11.73 -5.05
CA LYS A 135 -5.69 11.92 -5.52
C LYS A 135 -5.99 13.40 -5.79
N VAL A 136 -5.64 14.30 -4.86
CA VAL A 136 -5.81 15.75 -5.03
C VAL A 136 -5.02 16.27 -6.25
N LEU A 137 -3.83 15.71 -6.49
CA LEU A 137 -3.01 16.04 -7.66
C LEU A 137 -3.49 15.40 -8.98
N GLY A 138 -4.59 14.63 -8.98
CA GLY A 138 -5.12 13.98 -10.19
C GLY A 138 -4.26 12.85 -10.76
N LEU A 139 -3.23 12.40 -10.04
CA LEU A 139 -2.27 11.36 -10.46
C LEU A 139 -2.72 9.94 -10.06
N TYR A 140 -3.68 9.82 -9.14
CA TYR A 140 -4.16 8.54 -8.59
C TYR A 140 -5.63 8.22 -8.92
N ILE A 141 -6.20 8.84 -9.96
CA ILE A 141 -7.55 8.54 -10.41
C ILE A 141 -7.47 7.36 -11.38
N LYS A 142 -8.17 6.26 -11.08
CA LYS A 142 -8.40 5.17 -12.04
C LYS A 142 -9.87 5.23 -12.40
N ASN A 143 -10.14 5.61 -13.64
CA ASN A 143 -11.46 5.64 -14.21
C ASN A 143 -11.94 4.20 -14.37
N ALA A 144 -12.87 3.76 -13.53
CA ALA A 144 -13.53 2.48 -13.71
C ALA A 144 -14.65 2.67 -14.73
N ALA A 145 -14.63 1.87 -15.80
CA ALA A 145 -15.70 1.83 -16.78
C ALA A 145 -16.59 0.61 -16.50
N VAL A 146 -17.88 0.82 -16.24
CA VAL A 146 -18.87 -0.25 -16.08
C VAL A 146 -19.47 -0.50 -17.45
N VAL A 147 -19.42 -1.74 -17.95
CA VAL A 147 -19.97 -2.12 -19.28
C VAL A 147 -21.03 -3.20 -19.06
N GLY A 148 -22.24 -2.99 -19.58
CA GLY A 148 -23.34 -3.96 -19.43
C GLY A 148 -24.61 -3.53 -20.15
N LEU A 149 -25.62 -4.40 -20.14
CA LEU A 149 -26.96 -4.08 -20.65
C LEU A 149 -27.66 -3.07 -19.73
N LYS A 150 -28.52 -2.21 -20.29
CA LYS A 150 -29.13 -1.08 -19.57
C LYS A 150 -29.82 -1.49 -18.28
N GLU A 151 -30.57 -2.59 -18.30
CA GLU A 151 -31.33 -3.09 -17.15
C GLU A 151 -30.44 -3.63 -16.02
N GLU A 152 -29.37 -4.34 -16.38
CA GLU A 152 -28.40 -4.85 -15.40
C GLU A 152 -27.59 -3.70 -14.77
N VAL A 153 -27.13 -2.76 -15.60
CA VAL A 153 -26.35 -1.61 -15.15
C VAL A 153 -27.15 -0.73 -14.19
N ASP A 154 -28.40 -0.40 -14.50
CA ASP A 154 -29.25 0.45 -13.67
C ASP A 154 -29.58 -0.21 -12.32
N SER A 155 -29.65 -1.54 -12.25
CA SER A 155 -29.84 -2.28 -10.99
C SER A 155 -28.57 -2.32 -10.11
N VAL A 156 -27.39 -2.24 -10.71
CA VAL A 156 -26.09 -2.39 -10.02
C VAL A 156 -25.48 -1.04 -9.65
N ILE A 157 -25.82 0.06 -10.34
CA ILE A 157 -25.38 1.43 -10.04
C ILE A 157 -25.62 1.85 -8.56
N PRO A 158 -26.78 1.61 -7.93
CA PRO A 158 -27.02 2.00 -6.53
C PRO A 158 -26.09 1.25 -5.57
N THR A 159 -25.86 -0.04 -5.83
CA THR A 159 -24.98 -0.92 -5.06
C THR A 159 -23.51 -0.53 -5.24
N LEU A 160 -23.13 -0.15 -6.46
CA LEU A 160 -21.79 0.35 -6.79
C LEU A 160 -21.50 1.74 -6.20
N LYS A 161 -22.47 2.66 -6.20
CA LYS A 161 -22.38 3.95 -5.51
C LYS A 161 -22.17 3.76 -4.00
N LYS A 162 -22.83 2.75 -3.40
CA LYS A 162 -22.62 2.38 -2.00
C LYS A 162 -21.21 1.86 -1.73
N LEU A 163 -20.55 1.31 -2.74
CA LEU A 163 -19.17 0.80 -2.70
C LEU A 163 -18.11 1.86 -3.04
N GLU A 164 -18.45 3.09 -3.47
CA GLU A 164 -17.46 4.14 -3.80
C GLU A 164 -16.50 4.49 -2.64
N ARG A 165 -16.88 4.19 -1.39
CA ARG A 165 -16.00 4.31 -0.22
C ARG A 165 -14.76 3.39 -0.29
N THR A 166 -14.74 2.40 -1.20
CA THR A 166 -13.62 1.48 -1.42
C THR A 166 -12.54 2.02 -2.38
N GLY A 167 -12.77 3.19 -3.01
CA GLY A 167 -11.77 3.88 -3.82
C GLY A 167 -11.86 3.66 -5.33
N PHE A 168 -12.99 3.13 -5.82
CA PHE A 168 -13.33 3.14 -7.24
C PHE A 168 -14.12 4.42 -7.58
N ASN A 169 -13.69 5.16 -8.60
CA ASN A 169 -14.45 6.26 -9.18
C ASN A 169 -14.98 5.76 -10.53
N ILE A 170 -16.30 5.63 -10.64
CA ILE A 170 -16.96 5.14 -11.86
C ILE A 170 -17.04 6.31 -12.82
N THR A 171 -16.16 6.31 -13.82
CA THR A 171 -15.97 7.47 -14.70
C THR A 171 -16.57 7.25 -16.09
N ARG A 172 -17.02 6.03 -16.40
CA ARG A 172 -17.69 5.73 -17.68
C ARG A 172 -18.66 4.57 -17.51
N VAL A 173 -19.90 4.72 -17.98
CA VAL A 173 -20.87 3.63 -18.07
C VAL A 173 -21.11 3.42 -19.56
N LEU A 174 -20.86 2.20 -20.05
CA LEU A 174 -21.06 1.81 -21.44
C LEU A 174 -22.23 0.84 -21.50
N TYR A 175 -23.29 1.26 -22.19
CA TYR A 175 -24.47 0.43 -22.42
C TYR A 175 -24.25 -0.43 -23.66
N LEU A 176 -24.37 -1.74 -23.51
CA LEU A 176 -24.49 -2.66 -24.65
C LEU A 176 -25.93 -2.58 -25.17
N HIS A 177 -26.10 -2.34 -26.47
CA HIS A 177 -27.40 -2.40 -27.13
C HIS A 177 -27.59 -3.80 -27.74
N PRO A 178 -28.66 -4.53 -27.39
CA PRO A 178 -28.86 -5.90 -27.82
C PRO A 178 -29.39 -6.06 -29.26
N ASP A 179 -29.65 -4.97 -30.00
CA ASP A 179 -30.24 -5.03 -31.34
C ASP A 179 -29.43 -4.22 -32.38
N ARG A 180 -28.44 -4.89 -32.97
CA ARG A 180 -28.15 -4.74 -34.41
C ARG A 180 -27.86 -6.12 -34.95
N ASP A 181 -28.77 -6.56 -35.81
CA ASP A 181 -28.72 -7.82 -36.51
C ASP A 181 -27.34 -8.16 -37.08
N MET A 182 -27.03 -9.45 -36.97
CA MET A 182 -25.92 -10.11 -37.65
C MET A 182 -26.18 -10.17 -39.15
N ASP A 183 -26.04 -9.03 -39.83
CA ASP A 183 -26.02 -9.00 -41.28
C ASP A 183 -24.59 -9.12 -41.78
N LYS A 184 -24.30 -10.33 -42.27
CA LYS A 184 -23.09 -10.69 -42.99
C LYS A 184 -22.99 -9.82 -44.24
N GLU A 185 -21.98 -8.95 -44.31
CA GLU A 185 -21.04 -8.85 -45.43
C GLU A 185 -20.06 -7.68 -45.24
N THR A 186 -18.81 -7.97 -45.61
CA THR A 186 -17.68 -7.04 -45.75
C THR A 186 -16.90 -6.71 -44.48
N GLY A 187 -15.72 -7.30 -44.36
CA GLY A 187 -14.74 -6.99 -43.34
C GLY A 187 -14.19 -5.57 -43.50
N SER A 188 -14.44 -4.73 -42.51
CA SER A 188 -13.50 -3.69 -42.06
C SER A 188 -13.91 -3.25 -40.65
N GLU A 189 -12.93 -3.10 -39.77
CA GLU A 189 -13.04 -2.45 -38.46
C GLU A 189 -14.07 -1.31 -38.43
N ILE A 190 -15.18 -1.52 -37.73
CA ILE A 190 -16.01 -0.43 -37.25
C ILE A 190 -15.85 -0.38 -35.74
N ILE A 191 -14.90 0.45 -35.33
CA ILE A 191 -14.77 0.97 -33.97
C ILE A 191 -16.14 1.52 -33.58
N PRO A 192 -16.86 0.95 -32.60
CA PRO A 192 -18.15 1.50 -32.20
C PRO A 192 -17.90 2.87 -31.58
N GLN A 193 -18.34 3.91 -32.28
CA GLN A 193 -18.28 5.27 -31.76
C GLN A 193 -19.07 5.35 -30.45
N PRO A 194 -18.53 5.99 -29.40
CA PRO A 194 -19.19 6.10 -28.12
C PRO A 194 -20.45 6.97 -28.25
N GLY A 195 -21.61 6.32 -28.23
CA GLY A 195 -22.90 6.98 -28.02
C GLY A 195 -22.94 7.66 -26.65
N LYS A 196 -23.33 8.94 -26.65
CA LYS A 196 -23.59 9.84 -25.51
C LYS A 196 -22.89 9.49 -24.19
N VAL A 197 -21.76 10.16 -23.97
CA VAL A 197 -21.16 10.30 -22.64
C VAL A 197 -21.99 11.31 -21.84
N GLU A 198 -22.92 10.84 -21.03
CA GLU A 198 -23.49 11.67 -19.97
C GLU A 198 -22.53 11.67 -18.78
N THR A 199 -21.74 12.74 -18.69
CA THR A 199 -20.98 13.12 -17.50
C THR A 199 -21.97 13.52 -16.41
N LEU A 200 -22.07 12.71 -15.35
CA LEU A 200 -22.68 13.18 -14.10
C LEU A 200 -21.68 14.14 -13.44
N ILE A 201 -22.04 15.43 -13.43
CA ILE A 201 -21.39 16.50 -12.66
C ILE A 201 -21.66 16.27 -11.17
#